data_AF-A0A954B4L6-F1
#
_entry.id   AF-A0A954B4L6-F1
#
_cell.length_a   1.000
_cell.length_b   1.000
_cell.length_c   1.000
_cell.angle_alpha   90.00
_cell.angle_beta   90.00
_cell.angle_gamma   90.00
#
_symmetry.space_group_name_H-M   'P 1'
#
loop_
_entity.id
_entity.type
_entity.pdbx_description
1 polymer ?
#
loop_
_entity_poly.entity_id
_entity_poly.type
_entity_poly.pdbx_seq_one_letter_code
_entity_poly.pdbx_strand_id
1 'polypeptide(L)'
;MPIVLRHNAALELSRVEYTGVMRAQDLHDHAAFNAANPIWLGFDCISVIHDDVDVSSITLNNLDGVFTAHRQLFEPLNLMFMRRSGWVCESPAGQRFLSHWMAKRNADRSPWADVRQFDTFEAAGEWMLLSAERTAILKHGEDFKEVARFESGAANFAR
;
A
#
# COMPACT_ATOMS: atom_id res chain seq x y z
N MET A 1 12.64 -1.83 8.30
CA MET A 1 11.87 -2.63 7.31
C MET A 1 10.80 -1.74 6.69
N PRO A 2 11.02 -1.25 5.46
CA PRO A 2 10.24 -0.17 4.87
C PRO A 2 8.82 -0.52 4.44
N ILE A 3 8.59 -1.70 3.85
CA ILE A 3 7.26 -2.09 3.37
C ILE A 3 6.97 -3.56 3.69
N VAL A 4 5.79 -3.84 4.25
CA VAL A 4 5.32 -5.21 4.53
C VAL A 4 3.92 -5.40 3.99
N LEU A 5 3.72 -6.38 3.12
CA LEU A 5 2.40 -6.86 2.71
C LEU A 5 1.98 -7.99 3.65
N ARG A 6 0.79 -7.86 4.22
CA ARG A 6 0.17 -8.87 5.08
C ARG A 6 -1.25 -9.17 4.62
N HIS A 7 -1.76 -10.32 5.02
CA HIS A 7 -3.12 -10.73 4.71
C HIS A 7 -3.80 -11.38 5.92
N ASN A 8 -5.07 -11.04 6.12
CA ASN A 8 -5.94 -11.70 7.10
C ASN A 8 -7.03 -12.47 6.33
N ALA A 9 -6.92 -13.80 6.34
CA ALA A 9 -7.83 -14.67 5.59
C ALA A 9 -9.27 -14.64 6.11
N ALA A 10 -9.49 -14.42 7.41
CA ALA A 10 -10.84 -14.34 7.98
C ALA A 10 -11.57 -13.05 7.59
N LEU A 11 -10.80 -11.99 7.30
CA LEU A 11 -11.32 -10.72 6.80
C LEU A 11 -11.33 -10.64 5.27
N GLU A 12 -10.67 -11.57 4.58
CA GLU A 12 -10.37 -11.50 3.14
C GLU A 12 -9.74 -10.14 2.75
N LEU A 13 -8.91 -9.60 3.65
CA LEU A 13 -8.38 -8.24 3.57
C LEU A 13 -6.85 -8.26 3.63
N SER A 14 -6.23 -7.52 2.73
CA SER A 14 -4.79 -7.27 2.74
C SER A 14 -4.47 -5.95 3.46
N ARG A 15 -3.33 -5.91 4.13
CA ARG A 15 -2.79 -4.71 4.77
C ARG A 15 -1.36 -4.50 4.30
N VAL A 16 -1.04 -3.31 3.81
CA VAL A 16 0.33 -2.92 3.48
C VAL A 16 0.80 -1.90 4.50
N GLU A 17 1.93 -2.16 5.14
CA GLU A 17 2.50 -1.29 6.16
C GLU A 17 3.76 -0.62 5.65
N TYR A 18 3.86 0.69 5.86
CA TYR A 18 5.03 1.50 5.51
C TYR A 18 5.62 2.09 6.80
N THR A 19 6.84 1.68 7.17
CA THR A 19 7.50 2.01 8.46
C THR A 19 8.99 2.28 8.29
N GLY A 20 9.59 3.13 9.11
CA GLY A 20 11.04 3.39 9.09
C GLY A 20 11.59 3.90 7.74
N VAL A 21 12.89 3.69 7.47
CA VAL A 21 13.57 4.27 6.31
C VAL A 21 13.13 3.65 4.99
N MET A 22 12.39 4.42 4.20
CA MET A 22 11.92 4.06 2.88
C MET A 22 12.78 4.63 1.74
N ARG A 23 12.92 3.82 0.69
CA ARG A 23 13.59 4.17 -0.57
C ARG A 23 12.65 3.96 -1.74
N ALA A 24 12.94 4.62 -2.86
CA ALA A 24 12.20 4.42 -4.10
C ALA A 24 12.22 2.96 -4.59
N GLN A 25 13.32 2.25 -4.37
CA GLN A 25 13.45 0.85 -4.76
C GLN A 25 12.47 -0.06 -3.99
N ASP A 26 12.19 0.22 -2.72
CA ASP A 26 11.20 -0.56 -1.94
C ASP A 26 9.81 -0.52 -2.59
N LEU A 27 9.43 0.66 -3.08
CA LEU A 27 8.16 0.86 -3.79
C LEU A 27 8.14 0.12 -5.13
N HIS A 28 9.26 0.08 -5.86
CA HIS A 28 9.38 -0.67 -7.10
C HIS A 28 9.31 -2.18 -6.88
N ASP A 29 10.01 -2.69 -5.86
CA ASP A 29 10.03 -4.12 -5.53
C ASP A 29 8.63 -4.59 -5.09
N HIS A 30 7.93 -3.78 -4.30
CA HIS A 30 6.54 -4.04 -3.94
C HIS A 30 5.62 -4.07 -5.17
N ALA A 31 5.81 -3.16 -6.13
CA ALA A 31 5.07 -3.16 -7.40
C ALA A 31 5.28 -4.46 -8.19
N ALA A 32 6.55 -4.83 -8.36
CA ALA A 32 6.98 -5.99 -9.12
C ALA A 32 6.46 -7.27 -8.50
N PHE A 33 6.49 -7.38 -7.17
CA PHE A 33 5.91 -8.51 -6.44
C PHE A 33 4.41 -8.66 -6.72
N ASN A 34 3.63 -7.57 -6.62
CA ASN A 34 2.19 -7.64 -6.88
C ASN A 34 1.88 -8.01 -8.34
N ALA A 35 2.65 -7.51 -9.31
CA ALA A 35 2.50 -7.88 -10.71
C ALA A 35 2.82 -9.37 -10.96
N ALA A 36 3.85 -9.91 -10.30
CA ALA A 36 4.20 -11.33 -10.36
C ALA A 36 3.24 -12.24 -9.58
N ASN A 37 2.49 -11.69 -8.62
CA ASN A 37 1.58 -12.42 -7.74
C ASN A 37 0.18 -11.78 -7.74
N PRO A 38 -0.53 -11.80 -8.89
CA PRO A 38 -1.76 -11.04 -9.08
C PRO A 38 -2.92 -11.49 -8.19
N ILE A 39 -2.84 -12.65 -7.54
CA ILE A 39 -3.82 -13.10 -6.54
C ILE A 39 -4.01 -12.07 -5.43
N TRP A 40 -2.93 -11.41 -4.99
CA TRP A 40 -2.99 -10.40 -3.93
C TRP A 40 -3.71 -9.13 -4.36
N LEU A 41 -3.86 -8.92 -5.67
CA LEU A 41 -4.61 -7.81 -6.22
C LEU A 41 -6.12 -8.05 -6.20
N GLY A 42 -6.57 -9.29 -6.02
CA GLY A 42 -7.99 -9.63 -5.93
C GLY A 42 -8.64 -9.27 -4.59
N PHE A 43 -7.85 -9.05 -3.54
CA PHE A 43 -8.35 -8.68 -2.22
C PHE A 43 -8.46 -7.16 -2.06
N ASP A 44 -9.43 -6.73 -1.26
CA ASP A 44 -9.45 -5.37 -0.74
C ASP A 44 -8.17 -5.11 0.07
N CYS A 45 -7.73 -3.86 0.11
CA CYS A 45 -6.45 -3.52 0.71
C CYS A 45 -6.51 -2.21 1.51
N ILE A 46 -5.92 -2.21 2.70
CA ILE A 46 -5.62 -0.99 3.46
C ILE A 46 -4.11 -0.79 3.52
N SER A 47 -3.66 0.33 2.98
CA SER A 47 -2.28 0.80 3.12
C SER A 47 -2.17 1.73 4.32
N VAL A 48 -1.21 1.47 5.22
CA VAL A 48 -0.96 2.25 6.44
C VAL A 48 0.44 2.83 6.38
N ILE A 49 0.54 4.15 6.31
CA ILE A 49 1.81 4.87 6.44
C ILE A 49 1.95 5.28 7.90
N HIS A 50 2.83 4.59 8.63
CA HIS A 50 3.04 4.81 10.06
C HIS A 50 3.83 6.10 10.33
N ASP A 51 3.72 6.60 11.55
CA ASP A 51 4.34 7.86 12.00
C ASP A 51 5.88 7.84 11.94
N ASP A 52 6.49 6.67 12.11
CA ASP A 52 7.93 6.43 12.11
C ASP A 52 8.58 6.38 10.72
N VAL A 53 7.79 6.53 9.65
CA VAL A 53 8.34 6.47 8.28
C VAL A 53 9.32 7.61 8.01
N ASP A 54 10.47 7.26 7.45
CA ASP A 54 11.46 8.20 6.94
C ASP A 54 11.51 8.12 5.42
N VAL A 55 10.95 9.15 4.79
CA VAL A 55 10.87 9.35 3.33
C VAL A 55 11.86 10.40 2.82
N SER A 56 12.86 10.78 3.63
CA SER A 56 13.85 11.83 3.28
C SER A 56 14.63 11.52 2.00
N SER A 57 14.80 10.24 1.67
CA SER A 57 15.50 9.79 0.45
C SER A 57 14.61 9.74 -0.80
N ILE A 58 13.30 9.94 -0.65
CA ILE A 58 12.32 9.85 -1.74
C ILE A 58 12.00 11.23 -2.27
N THR A 59 12.02 11.39 -3.58
CA THR A 59 11.54 12.60 -4.27
C THR A 59 10.18 12.35 -4.92
N LEU A 60 9.45 13.43 -5.23
CA LEU A 60 8.20 13.31 -6.00
C LEU A 60 8.42 12.69 -7.38
N ASN A 61 9.59 12.95 -8.00
CA ASN A 61 9.95 12.32 -9.27
C ASN A 61 10.16 10.80 -9.13
N ASN A 62 10.65 10.33 -7.99
CA ASN A 62 10.69 8.89 -7.72
C ASN A 62 9.28 8.30 -7.65
N LEU A 63 8.35 8.99 -6.96
CA LEU A 63 6.96 8.55 -6.85
C LEU A 63 6.25 8.52 -8.21
N ASP A 64 6.57 9.48 -9.08
CA ASP A 64 6.07 9.53 -10.45
C ASP A 64 6.58 8.34 -11.28
N GLY A 65 7.86 8.01 -11.17
CA GLY A 65 8.44 6.84 -11.81
C GLY A 65 7.80 5.54 -11.34
N VAL A 66 7.54 5.41 -10.04
CA VAL A 66 6.80 4.27 -9.47
C VAL A 66 5.39 4.18 -10.05
N PHE A 67 4.66 5.29 -10.16
CA PHE A 67 3.31 5.31 -10.72
C PHE A 67 3.29 4.86 -12.19
N THR A 68 4.20 5.40 -13.01
CA THR A 68 4.31 5.01 -14.42
C THR A 68 4.66 3.53 -14.57
N ALA A 69 5.63 3.03 -13.78
CA ALA A 69 6.02 1.63 -13.79
C ALA A 69 4.87 0.70 -13.36
N HIS A 70 4.14 1.05 -12.31
CA HIS A 70 2.94 0.32 -11.90
C HIS A 70 1.93 0.26 -13.03
N ARG A 71 1.62 1.39 -13.67
CA ARG A 71 0.65 1.43 -14.78
C ARG A 71 1.06 0.48 -15.90
N GLN A 72 2.33 0.50 -16.32
CA GLN A 72 2.86 -0.40 -17.34
C GLN A 72 2.81 -1.88 -16.96
N LEU A 73 3.00 -2.20 -15.68
CA LEU A 73 2.93 -3.57 -15.17
C LEU A 73 1.48 -4.10 -15.14
N PHE A 74 0.51 -3.25 -14.77
CA PHE A 74 -0.88 -3.68 -14.55
C PHE A 74 -1.79 -3.52 -15.76
N GLU A 75 -1.53 -2.56 -16.66
CA GLU A 75 -2.32 -2.33 -17.88
C GLU A 75 -2.48 -3.59 -18.76
N PRO A 76 -1.43 -4.42 -18.99
CA PRO A 76 -1.57 -5.64 -19.79
C PRO A 76 -2.33 -6.77 -19.11
N LEU A 77 -2.47 -6.75 -17.79
CA LEU A 77 -2.99 -7.88 -17.04
C LEU A 77 -4.52 -7.99 -17.12
N ASN A 78 -5.23 -6.99 -17.69
CA ASN A 78 -6.70 -6.95 -17.81
C ASN A 78 -7.41 -7.42 -16.53
N LEU A 79 -6.83 -7.09 -15.37
CA LEU A 79 -7.31 -7.52 -14.06
C LEU A 79 -8.56 -6.70 -13.74
N MET A 80 -9.69 -7.18 -14.23
CA MET A 80 -10.99 -6.58 -14.00
C MET A 80 -11.49 -6.99 -12.61
N PHE A 81 -10.80 -6.54 -11.57
CA PHE A 81 -11.27 -6.66 -10.19
C PHE A 81 -11.62 -5.26 -9.69
N MET A 82 -12.91 -4.97 -9.52
CA MET A 82 -13.30 -3.78 -8.76
C MET A 82 -12.96 -4.00 -7.29
N ARG A 83 -11.77 -3.57 -6.89
CA ARG A 83 -11.30 -3.65 -5.50
C ARG A 83 -11.34 -2.29 -4.82
N ARG A 84 -11.58 -2.30 -3.52
CA ARG A 84 -11.43 -1.14 -2.64
C ARG A 84 -9.99 -1.08 -2.14
N SER A 85 -9.33 0.06 -2.33
CA SER A 85 -8.02 0.34 -1.76
C SER A 85 -8.09 1.59 -0.89
N GLY A 86 -8.00 1.41 0.43
CA GLY A 86 -7.99 2.50 1.38
C GLY A 86 -6.57 2.85 1.81
N TRP A 87 -6.34 4.12 2.13
CA TRP A 87 -5.09 4.63 2.68
C TRP A 87 -5.35 5.35 3.99
N VAL A 88 -4.54 5.03 5.01
CA VAL A 88 -4.45 5.75 6.28
C VAL A 88 -3.00 6.21 6.44
N CYS A 89 -2.80 7.46 6.83
CA CYS A 89 -1.48 8.05 6.97
C CYS A 89 -1.37 8.74 8.32
N GLU A 90 -0.44 8.28 9.14
CA GLU A 90 -0.14 8.78 10.48
C GLU A 90 1.08 9.72 10.46
N SER A 91 1.84 9.74 9.36
CA SER A 91 3.04 10.57 9.21
C SER A 91 2.77 11.86 8.43
N PRO A 92 3.05 13.06 9.00
CA PRO A 92 3.02 14.30 8.25
C PRO A 92 3.99 14.33 7.05
N ALA A 93 5.17 13.70 7.19
CA ALA A 93 6.13 13.60 6.11
C ALA A 93 5.62 12.69 4.99
N GLY A 94 5.06 11.53 5.36
CA GLY A 94 4.41 10.60 4.42
C GLY A 94 3.18 11.21 3.73
N GLN A 95 2.40 12.02 4.44
CA GLN A 95 1.18 12.65 3.93
C GLN A 95 1.44 13.51 2.70
N ARG A 96 2.59 14.21 2.65
CA ARG A 96 2.99 14.99 1.47
C ARG A 96 3.04 14.12 0.20
N PHE A 97 3.63 12.93 0.30
CA PHE A 97 3.77 12.01 -0.83
C PHE A 97 2.45 11.33 -1.16
N LEU A 98 1.69 10.91 -0.15
CA LEU A 98 0.36 10.34 -0.35
C LEU A 98 -0.58 11.33 -1.05
N SER A 99 -0.61 12.59 -0.62
CA SER A 99 -1.42 13.64 -1.27
C SER A 99 -1.04 13.83 -2.74
N HIS A 100 0.27 13.85 -3.06
CA HIS A 100 0.74 13.95 -4.45
C HIS A 100 0.26 12.76 -5.29
N TRP A 101 0.38 11.55 -4.76
CA TRP A 101 -0.08 10.34 -5.43
C TRP A 101 -1.60 10.32 -5.63
N MET A 102 -2.38 10.65 -4.59
CA MET A 102 -3.84 10.73 -4.66
C MET A 102 -4.32 11.76 -5.68
N ALA A 103 -3.66 12.92 -5.78
CA ALA A 103 -4.00 13.93 -6.78
C ALA A 103 -3.86 13.38 -8.21
N LYS A 104 -2.76 12.67 -8.50
CA LYS A 104 -2.55 12.04 -9.80
C LYS A 104 -3.55 10.92 -10.08
N ARG A 105 -3.75 10.01 -9.14
CA ARG A 105 -4.73 8.92 -9.28
C ARG A 105 -6.14 9.48 -9.51
N ASN A 106 -6.52 10.54 -8.81
CA ASN A 106 -7.88 11.10 -8.92
C ASN A 106 -8.10 11.84 -10.24
N ALA A 107 -7.03 12.38 -10.84
CA ALA A 107 -7.05 12.94 -12.19
C ALA A 107 -7.12 11.85 -13.27
N ASP A 108 -6.38 10.76 -13.08
CA ASP A 108 -6.37 9.58 -13.94
C ASP A 108 -7.16 8.43 -13.28
N ARG A 109 -8.50 8.57 -13.27
CA ARG A 109 -9.39 7.56 -12.67
C ARG A 109 -9.29 6.25 -13.43
N SER A 110 -8.32 5.43 -13.05
CA SER A 110 -8.19 4.07 -13.52
C SER A 110 -9.47 3.29 -13.17
N PRO A 111 -10.11 2.60 -14.13
CA PRO A 111 -11.39 1.92 -13.91
C PRO A 111 -11.27 0.65 -13.04
N TRP A 112 -10.06 0.31 -12.59
CA TRP A 112 -9.72 -0.98 -12.00
C TRP A 112 -9.66 -0.98 -10.46
N ALA A 113 -9.84 0.16 -9.78
CA ALA A 113 -9.92 0.21 -8.31
C ALA A 113 -10.65 1.48 -7.82
N ASP A 114 -11.53 1.32 -6.82
CA ASP A 114 -11.97 2.47 -6.02
C ASP A 114 -10.90 2.72 -4.95
N VAL A 115 -10.25 3.87 -5.01
CA VAL A 115 -9.15 4.25 -4.13
C VAL A 115 -9.55 5.48 -3.34
N ARG A 116 -9.40 5.42 -2.02
CA ARG A 116 -9.72 6.53 -1.10
C ARG A 116 -8.67 6.65 -0.01
N GLN A 117 -8.47 7.88 0.46
CA GLN A 117 -7.72 8.17 1.68
C GLN A 117 -8.71 8.46 2.81
N PHE A 118 -8.37 8.07 4.03
CA PHE A 118 -9.14 8.30 5.25
C PHE A 118 -8.26 8.91 6.34
N ASP A 119 -8.88 9.73 7.19
CA ASP A 119 -8.23 10.31 8.37
C ASP A 119 -8.18 9.32 9.54
N THR A 120 -9.07 8.32 9.57
CA THR A 120 -9.19 7.36 10.67
C THR A 120 -9.44 5.94 10.18
N PHE A 121 -9.02 4.95 10.96
CA PHE A 121 -9.32 3.54 10.71
C PHE A 121 -10.81 3.26 10.81
N GLU A 122 -11.55 3.99 11.64
CA GLU A 122 -12.99 3.85 11.79
C GLU A 122 -13.72 4.22 10.49
N ALA A 123 -13.36 5.34 9.85
CA ALA A 123 -13.91 5.73 8.57
C ALA A 123 -13.49 4.78 7.44
N ALA A 124 -12.24 4.32 7.45
CA ALA A 124 -11.77 3.33 6.48
C ALA A 124 -12.51 1.99 6.64
N GLY A 125 -12.72 1.53 7.87
CA GLY A 125 -13.43 0.30 8.20
C GLY A 125 -14.89 0.33 7.79
N GLU A 126 -15.60 1.44 8.04
CA GLU A 126 -16.97 1.63 7.57
C GLU A 126 -17.07 1.51 6.05
N TRP A 127 -16.18 2.19 5.32
CA TRP A 127 -16.15 2.12 3.86
C TRP A 127 -15.77 0.72 3.33
N MET A 128 -14.93 0.01 4.07
CA MET A 128 -14.60 -1.40 3.82
C MET A 128 -15.72 -2.38 4.24
N LEU A 129 -16.84 -1.89 4.81
CA LEU A 129 -17.96 -2.69 5.31
C LEU A 129 -17.54 -3.63 6.45
N LEU A 130 -16.60 -3.20 7.29
CA LEU A 130 -16.16 -3.92 8.48
C LEU A 130 -17.04 -3.57 9.69
N SER A 131 -17.28 -4.55 10.56
CA SER A 131 -17.84 -4.27 11.89
C SER A 131 -16.82 -3.54 12.76
N ALA A 132 -17.26 -2.91 13.85
CA ALA A 132 -16.35 -2.24 14.78
C ALA A 132 -15.23 -3.16 15.32
N GLU A 133 -15.57 -4.42 15.62
CA GLU A 133 -14.60 -5.45 16.03
C GLU A 133 -13.56 -5.73 14.93
N ARG A 134 -14.01 -5.94 13.69
CA ARG A 134 -13.11 -6.19 12.55
C ARG A 134 -12.26 -4.97 12.20
N THR A 135 -12.79 -3.77 12.42
CA THR A 135 -12.05 -2.51 12.29
C THR A 135 -10.96 -2.40 13.35
N ALA A 136 -11.21 -2.85 14.59
CA ALA A 136 -10.17 -2.92 15.62
C ALA A 136 -9.05 -3.90 15.23
N ILE A 137 -9.41 -5.08 14.71
CA ILE A 137 -8.44 -6.05 14.16
C ILE A 137 -7.61 -5.42 13.04
N LEU A 138 -8.26 -4.74 12.09
CA LEU A 138 -7.59 -3.99 11.01
C LEU A 138 -6.62 -2.95 11.56
N LYS A 139 -7.05 -2.12 12.52
CA LYS A 139 -6.25 -1.05 13.12
C LYS A 139 -4.99 -1.58 13.80
N HIS A 140 -5.13 -2.61 14.63
CA HIS A 140 -4.02 -3.20 15.36
C HIS A 140 -3.17 -4.16 14.52
N GLY A 141 -3.64 -4.56 13.34
CA GLY A 141 -2.94 -5.52 12.49
C GLY A 141 -2.99 -6.93 13.07
N GLU A 142 -3.98 -7.21 13.91
CA GLU A 142 -4.14 -8.51 14.56
C GLU A 142 -4.45 -9.59 13.53
N ASP A 143 -3.79 -10.73 13.66
CA ASP A 143 -3.88 -11.88 12.75
C ASP A 143 -3.56 -11.63 11.26
N PHE A 144 -3.02 -10.46 10.91
CA PHE A 144 -2.43 -10.22 9.61
C PHE A 144 -1.09 -10.96 9.47
N LYS A 145 -1.10 -12.06 8.72
CA LYS A 145 0.11 -12.86 8.46
C LYS A 145 0.92 -12.23 7.34
N GLU A 146 2.24 -12.22 7.51
CA GLU A 146 3.16 -11.67 6.51
C GLU A 146 3.12 -12.50 5.22
N VAL A 147 2.98 -11.80 4.10
CA VAL A 147 3.00 -12.37 2.75
C VAL A 147 4.33 -12.06 2.08
N ALA A 148 4.76 -10.80 2.16
CA ALA A 148 6.00 -10.34 1.56
C ALA A 148 6.54 -9.11 2.28
N ARG A 149 7.84 -8.89 2.13
CA ARG A 149 8.58 -7.80 2.75
C ARG A 149 9.60 -7.22 1.79
N PHE A 150 9.73 -5.90 1.80
CA PHE A 150 10.61 -5.15 0.92
C PHE A 150 11.51 -4.24 1.76
N GLU A 151 12.82 -4.43 1.62
CA GLU A 151 13.87 -3.66 2.30
C GLU A 151 15.15 -3.59 1.46
N SER A 152 15.25 -2.54 0.68
CA SER A 152 16.39 -2.18 -0.15
C SER A 152 17.45 -1.58 0.77
N GLY A 153 18.27 -2.42 1.38
CA GLY A 153 19.25 -1.95 2.37
C GLY A 153 19.90 -3.02 3.22
N ALA A 154 19.48 -4.29 3.13
CA ALA A 154 20.35 -5.39 3.54
C ALA A 154 21.52 -5.43 2.56
N ALA A 155 22.62 -4.75 2.90
CA ALA A 155 23.90 -5.05 2.31
C ALA A 155 24.10 -6.56 2.43
N ASN A 156 24.15 -7.26 1.28
CA ASN A 156 24.66 -8.61 1.22
C ASN A 156 26.12 -8.57 1.68
N PHE A 157 26.35 -8.64 2.99
CA PHE A 157 27.59 -9.16 3.54
C PHE A 157 27.46 -10.68 3.59
N ALA A 158 27.41 -11.29 2.41
CA ALA A 158 27.82 -12.68 2.26
C ALA A 158 29.34 -12.65 2.05
N ARG A 159 30.09 -12.97 3.10
CA ARG A 159 31.42 -13.57 2.98
C ARG A 159 31.25 -15.07 2.89
#